data_AF-A0A8T7EPZ3-F1
#
_entry.id   AF-A0A8T7EPZ3-F1
#
_cell.length_a   1.000
_cell.length_b   1.000
_cell.length_c   1.000
_cell.angle_alpha   90.00
_cell.angle_beta   90.00
_cell.angle_gamma   90.00
#
_symmetry.space_group_name_H-M   'P 1'
#
loop_
_entity.id
_entity.type
_entity.pdbx_description
1 polymer ?
#
loop_
_entity_poly.entity_id
_entity_poly.type
_entity_poly.pdbx_seq_one_letter_code
_entity_poly.pdbx_strand_id
1 'polypeptide(L)'
;MRRLAFIAIVALFSVTFGVAGAQGEELLRNPNFDGPFVDTGGGMVADGWMPWFVGPLTERPDFLEAPADRAVDGTAQMYSSFLATHRAGVFQSVTGLAPGVPLTFTANVWVWSTRDDSNPARAWIRAV
;
A
#
# COMPACT_ATOMS: atom_id res chain seq x y z
N MET A 1 42.80 26.90 -39.99
CA MET A 1 41.32 27.00 -40.04
C MET A 1 40.69 25.67 -40.49
N ARG A 2 40.79 24.57 -39.72
CA ARG A 2 40.10 23.31 -40.08
C ARG A 2 40.07 22.24 -38.97
N ARG A 3 39.99 22.61 -37.69
CA ARG A 3 39.82 21.63 -36.60
C ARG A 3 38.91 22.07 -35.44
N LEU A 4 38.38 23.30 -35.49
CA LEU A 4 37.57 23.87 -34.40
C LEU A 4 36.06 23.84 -34.69
N ALA A 5 35.64 23.43 -35.88
CA ALA A 5 34.23 23.45 -36.28
C ALA A 5 33.43 22.20 -35.87
N PHE A 6 34.07 21.15 -35.32
CA PHE A 6 33.39 19.88 -35.04
C PHE A 6 32.96 19.70 -33.57
N ILE A 7 33.51 20.51 -32.65
CA ILE A 7 33.24 20.37 -31.21
C ILE A 7 31.96 21.11 -30.80
N ALA A 8 31.50 22.08 -31.61
CA ALA A 8 30.30 22.89 -31.30
C ALA A 8 28.96 22.18 -31.61
N ILE A 9 28.95 21.08 -32.38
CA ILE A 9 27.70 20.43 -32.82
C ILE A 9 27.26 19.30 -31.88
N VAL A 10 28.19 18.66 -31.14
CA VAL A 10 27.85 17.58 -30.20
C VAL A 10 27.32 18.12 -28.86
N ALA A 11 27.61 19.37 -28.53
CA ALA A 11 27.10 20.02 -27.31
C ALA A 11 25.65 20.50 -27.42
N LEU A 12 25.02 20.43 -28.60
CA LEU A 12 23.68 20.96 -28.86
C LEU A 12 22.55 19.92 -28.77
N PHE A 13 22.85 18.67 -28.38
CA PHE A 13 21.85 17.61 -28.22
C PHE A 13 21.62 17.19 -26.76
N SER A 14 21.92 18.08 -25.81
CA SER A 14 21.61 17.88 -24.37
C SER A 14 20.18 18.30 -24.03
N VAL A 15 19.19 17.86 -24.83
CA VAL A 15 17.78 18.09 -24.52
C VAL A 15 17.00 16.80 -24.73
N THR A 16 17.24 15.84 -23.84
CA THR A 16 16.18 14.91 -23.45
C THR A 16 15.81 15.28 -22.03
N PHE A 17 14.87 16.21 -21.90
CA PHE A 17 14.05 16.29 -20.70
C PHE A 17 13.33 14.94 -20.61
N GLY A 18 13.90 14.01 -19.85
CA GLY A 18 13.11 12.94 -19.28
C GLY A 18 12.05 13.63 -18.46
N VAL A 19 10.79 13.53 -18.90
CA VAL A 19 9.66 13.86 -18.05
C VAL A 19 9.67 12.79 -16.97
N ALA A 20 10.46 13.01 -15.92
CA ALA A 20 10.22 12.37 -14.65
C ALA A 20 8.83 12.84 -14.26
N GLY A 21 7.82 12.01 -14.51
CA GLY A 21 6.51 12.23 -13.92
C GLY A 21 6.75 12.35 -12.44
N ALA A 22 6.58 13.55 -11.88
CA ALA A 22 6.60 13.73 -10.45
C ALA A 22 5.44 12.88 -9.92
N GLN A 23 5.75 11.66 -9.48
CA GLN A 23 4.87 10.95 -8.58
C GLN A 23 4.67 11.93 -7.42
N GLY A 24 3.41 12.26 -7.14
CA GLY A 24 3.08 13.13 -6.01
C GLY A 24 3.77 12.58 -4.76
N GLU A 25 4.05 13.47 -3.82
CA GLU A 25 4.62 13.04 -2.53
C GLU A 25 3.73 11.95 -1.93
N GLU A 26 4.33 10.81 -1.57
CA GLU A 26 3.64 9.76 -0.83
C GLU A 26 3.28 10.31 0.56
N LEU A 27 2.00 10.22 0.89
CA LEU A 27 1.44 10.77 2.12
C LEU A 27 1.29 9.71 3.20
N LEU A 28 1.25 8.44 2.81
CA LEU A 28 1.09 7.32 3.71
C LEU A 28 2.45 6.91 4.29
N ARG A 29 2.44 6.60 5.58
CA ARG A 29 3.55 5.93 6.24
C ARG A 29 3.42 4.44 6.02
N ASN A 30 4.52 3.79 5.62
CA ASN A 30 4.55 2.35 5.33
C ASN A 30 3.44 1.91 4.33
N PRO A 31 3.36 2.53 3.13
CA PRO A 31 2.29 2.27 2.16
C PRO A 31 2.29 0.83 1.63
N ASN A 32 3.48 0.24 1.52
CA ASN A 32 3.69 -1.10 1.01
C ASN A 32 3.69 -2.20 2.09
N PHE A 33 3.49 -1.85 3.36
CA PHE A 33 3.49 -2.79 4.50
C PHE A 33 4.83 -3.49 4.78
N ASP A 34 5.93 -3.07 4.16
CA ASP A 34 7.29 -3.62 4.32
C ASP A 34 7.88 -3.46 5.73
N GLY A 35 7.26 -2.63 6.57
CA GLY A 35 7.61 -2.48 7.99
C GLY A 35 7.22 -3.66 8.88
N PRO A 36 7.58 -3.62 10.18
CA PRO A 36 7.22 -4.67 11.11
C PRO A 36 5.71 -4.69 11.39
N PHE A 37 5.17 -5.87 11.73
CA PHE A 37 3.80 -6.02 12.22
C PHE A 37 3.78 -5.96 13.74
N VAL A 38 2.96 -5.06 14.28
CA VAL A 38 2.86 -4.76 15.71
C VAL A 38 1.46 -5.06 16.23
N ASP A 39 1.37 -5.58 17.45
CA ASP A 39 0.09 -5.74 18.13
C ASP A 39 -0.39 -4.37 18.63
N THR A 40 -1.58 -3.98 18.19
CA THR A 40 -2.23 -2.71 18.57
C THR A 40 -3.38 -2.90 19.56
N GLY A 41 -3.57 -4.11 20.09
CA GLY A 41 -4.72 -4.48 20.93
C GLY A 41 -6.00 -4.77 20.13
N GLY A 42 -5.93 -4.65 18.79
CA GLY A 42 -6.98 -5.03 17.85
C GLY A 42 -6.54 -6.07 16.82
N GLY A 43 -5.32 -6.60 16.95
CA GLY A 43 -4.68 -7.51 16.00
C GLY A 43 -3.29 -7.03 15.57
N MET A 44 -2.58 -7.88 14.82
CA MET A 44 -1.25 -7.59 14.27
C MET A 44 -1.41 -6.76 12.99
N VAL A 45 -0.94 -5.52 13.02
CA VAL A 45 -0.99 -4.62 11.88
C VAL A 45 0.38 -4.06 11.55
N ALA A 46 0.64 -3.77 10.28
CA ALA A 46 1.93 -3.17 9.91
C ALA A 46 2.09 -1.80 10.58
N ASP A 47 3.32 -1.48 10.98
CA ASP A 47 3.64 -0.21 11.63
C ASP A 47 3.13 1.00 10.84
N GLY A 48 2.59 1.98 11.55
CA GLY A 48 1.93 3.15 10.97
C GLY A 48 0.46 2.94 10.58
N TRP A 49 -0.08 1.72 10.67
CA TRP A 49 -1.50 1.44 10.44
C TRP A 49 -2.22 1.06 11.73
N MET A 50 -3.53 1.24 11.73
CA MET A 50 -4.41 0.86 12.84
C MET A 50 -5.52 -0.08 12.34
N PRO A 51 -5.91 -1.10 13.12
CA PRO A 51 -7.07 -1.91 12.80
C PRO A 51 -8.35 -1.09 13.01
N TRP A 52 -9.34 -1.31 12.16
CA TRP A 52 -10.67 -0.73 12.28
C TRP A 52 -11.73 -1.79 12.04
N PHE A 53 -12.76 -1.81 12.87
CA PHE A 53 -13.92 -2.66 12.74
C PHE A 53 -15.12 -2.06 13.48
N VAL A 54 -16.32 -2.30 12.96
CA VAL A 54 -17.57 -1.78 13.55
C VAL A 54 -18.19 -2.85 14.47
N GLY A 55 -18.46 -2.48 15.73
CA GLY A 55 -19.08 -3.35 16.74
C GLY A 55 -20.58 -3.13 16.93
N PRO A 56 -21.22 -3.91 17.83
CA PRO A 56 -20.67 -5.04 18.61
C PRO A 56 -20.52 -6.32 17.75
N LEU A 57 -19.52 -7.14 18.05
CA LEU A 57 -19.20 -8.37 17.32
C LEU A 57 -19.14 -9.57 18.26
N THR A 58 -19.76 -10.69 17.88
CA THR A 58 -19.64 -11.99 18.57
C THR A 58 -18.25 -12.61 18.36
N GLU A 59 -17.73 -12.50 17.14
CA GLU A 59 -16.39 -12.92 16.73
C GLU A 59 -15.67 -11.72 16.15
N ARG A 60 -14.40 -11.53 16.49
CA ARG A 60 -13.61 -10.41 15.95
C ARG A 60 -12.96 -10.80 14.62
N PRO A 61 -12.69 -9.83 13.73
CA PRO A 61 -11.81 -10.07 12.61
C PRO A 61 -10.37 -10.26 13.07
N ASP A 62 -9.62 -11.07 12.33
CA ASP A 62 -8.19 -11.25 12.55
C ASP A 62 -7.40 -10.32 11.63
N PHE A 63 -6.41 -9.64 12.21
CA PHE A 63 -5.41 -8.85 11.48
C PHE A 63 -4.04 -9.46 11.71
N LEU A 64 -3.35 -9.78 10.61
CA LEU A 64 -2.11 -10.53 10.60
C LEU A 64 -1.25 -10.09 9.41
N GLU A 65 0.03 -10.44 9.42
CA GLU A 65 0.84 -10.44 8.20
C GLU A 65 0.30 -11.48 7.21
N ALA A 66 0.26 -11.14 5.92
CA ALA A 66 -0.11 -12.05 4.86
C ALA A 66 1.00 -13.08 4.60
N PRO A 67 0.64 -14.35 4.28
CA PRO A 67 1.59 -15.30 3.72
C PRO A 67 2.37 -14.73 2.52
N ALA A 68 3.63 -15.12 2.36
CA ALA A 68 4.51 -14.56 1.32
C ALA A 68 4.02 -14.83 -0.11
N ASP A 69 3.29 -15.92 -0.36
CA ASP A 69 2.68 -16.26 -1.66
C ASP A 69 1.46 -15.40 -2.01
N ARG A 70 1.07 -14.52 -1.09
CA ARG A 70 -0.13 -13.67 -1.15
C ARG A 70 0.21 -12.19 -1.20
N ALA A 71 1.49 -11.83 -1.10
CA ALA A 71 1.96 -10.49 -1.41
C ALA A 71 2.27 -10.37 -2.90
N VAL A 72 1.91 -9.23 -3.51
CA VAL A 72 2.32 -8.92 -4.90
C VAL A 72 3.83 -8.68 -4.98
N ASP A 73 4.36 -8.03 -3.95
CA ASP A 73 5.77 -7.74 -3.72
C ASP A 73 5.94 -7.50 -2.21
N GLY A 74 7.10 -7.81 -1.65
CA GLY A 74 7.39 -7.63 -0.22
C GLY A 74 6.43 -8.37 0.73
N THR A 75 5.94 -7.66 1.74
CA THR A 75 4.93 -8.13 2.71
C THR A 75 3.56 -7.51 2.44
N ALA A 76 2.51 -8.01 3.10
CA ALA A 76 1.18 -7.42 2.98
C ALA A 76 0.37 -7.55 4.26
N GLN A 77 -0.56 -6.61 4.49
CA GLN A 77 -1.51 -6.70 5.60
C GLN A 77 -2.66 -7.63 5.24
N MET A 78 -2.86 -8.67 6.03
CA MET A 78 -4.00 -9.57 5.90
C MET A 78 -5.11 -9.22 6.88
N TYR A 79 -6.34 -9.29 6.37
CA TYR A 79 -7.58 -9.33 7.12
C TYR A 79 -8.27 -10.67 6.86
N SER A 80 -8.73 -11.33 7.92
CA SER A 80 -9.42 -12.61 7.84
C SER A 80 -10.72 -12.61 8.66
N SER A 81 -11.71 -13.35 8.16
CA SER A 81 -12.98 -13.59 8.83
C SER A 81 -13.38 -15.04 8.62
N PHE A 82 -13.77 -15.72 9.69
CA PHE A 82 -14.19 -17.12 9.64
C PHE A 82 -15.63 -17.27 10.08
N LEU A 83 -16.46 -17.83 9.20
CA LEU A 83 -17.91 -18.06 9.42
C LEU A 83 -18.68 -16.83 9.95
N ALA A 84 -18.14 -15.64 9.71
CA ALA A 84 -18.67 -14.36 10.14
C ALA A 84 -18.59 -13.35 8.98
N THR A 85 -19.23 -12.20 9.17
CA THR A 85 -19.08 -11.06 8.27
C THR A 85 -18.77 -9.85 9.13
N HIS A 86 -17.69 -9.15 8.79
CA HIS A 86 -17.31 -7.92 9.48
C HIS A 86 -17.25 -6.76 8.51
N ARG A 87 -17.58 -5.57 9.01
CA ARG A 87 -17.19 -4.32 8.38
C ARG A 87 -15.91 -3.85 9.06
N ALA A 88 -14.78 -4.10 8.41
CA ALA A 88 -13.47 -3.97 9.00
C ALA A 88 -12.39 -3.68 7.94
N GLY A 89 -11.20 -3.32 8.41
CA GLY A 89 -10.03 -3.04 7.57
C GLY A 89 -8.92 -2.40 8.39
N VAL A 90 -7.95 -1.80 7.71
CA VAL A 90 -6.94 -0.95 8.33
C VAL A 90 -7.11 0.50 7.89
N PHE A 91 -6.64 1.42 8.71
CA PHE A 91 -6.68 2.85 8.39
C PHE A 91 -5.41 3.56 8.84
N GLN A 92 -5.17 4.70 8.21
CA GLN A 92 -4.17 5.68 8.60
C GLN A 92 -4.77 7.08 8.41
N SER A 93 -4.48 7.99 9.34
CA SER A 93 -4.90 9.38 9.25
C SER A 93 -3.79 10.22 8.62
N VAL A 94 -4.08 10.85 7.47
CA VAL A 94 -3.22 11.83 6.82
C VAL A 94 -3.73 13.24 7.17
N THR A 95 -2.85 14.13 7.61
CA THR A 95 -3.20 15.51 8.02
C THR A 95 -2.43 16.54 7.20
N GLY A 96 -2.81 17.82 7.29
CA GLY A 96 -2.12 18.91 6.59
C GLY A 96 -2.47 19.09 5.11
N LEU A 97 -3.56 18.47 4.66
CA LEU A 97 -4.00 18.55 3.26
C LEU A 97 -4.62 19.91 2.94
N ALA A 98 -4.15 20.55 1.88
CA ALA A 98 -4.76 21.77 1.36
C ALA A 98 -6.10 21.45 0.67
N PRO A 99 -7.18 22.22 0.95
CA PRO A 99 -8.46 22.03 0.26
C PRO A 99 -8.33 22.18 -1.26
N GLY A 100 -9.06 21.34 -2.00
CA GLY A 100 -9.10 21.40 -3.47
C GLY A 100 -7.90 20.77 -4.18
N VAL A 101 -6.93 20.23 -3.45
CA VAL A 101 -5.84 19.43 -4.04
C VAL A 101 -6.38 18.06 -4.44
N PRO A 102 -6.26 17.64 -5.71
CA PRO A 102 -6.63 16.29 -6.12
C PRO A 102 -5.65 15.28 -5.54
N LEU A 103 -6.19 14.21 -4.97
CA LEU A 103 -5.42 13.09 -4.43
C LEU A 103 -5.73 11.83 -5.23
N THR A 104 -4.72 11.01 -5.43
CA THR A 104 -4.86 9.67 -6.01
C THR A 104 -4.59 8.66 -4.90
N PHE A 105 -5.50 7.71 -4.74
CA PHE A 105 -5.29 6.55 -3.88
C PHE A 105 -5.28 5.32 -4.78
N THR A 106 -4.21 4.54 -4.71
CA THR A 106 -4.14 3.25 -5.38
C THR A 106 -3.98 2.13 -4.38
N ALA A 107 -4.53 0.97 -4.70
CA ALA A 107 -4.44 -0.19 -3.84
C ALA A 107 -4.43 -1.50 -4.62
N ASN A 108 -3.63 -2.47 -4.14
CA ASN A 108 -3.69 -3.85 -4.62
C ASN A 108 -4.39 -4.71 -3.58
N VAL A 109 -5.40 -5.45 -4.02
CA VAL A 109 -6.19 -6.32 -3.17
C VAL A 109 -6.24 -7.68 -3.83
N TRP A 110 -5.88 -8.72 -3.09
CA TRP A 110 -6.27 -10.06 -3.47
C TRP A 110 -7.23 -10.61 -2.42
N VAL A 111 -8.23 -11.30 -2.94
CA VAL A 111 -9.35 -11.83 -2.20
C VAL A 111 -9.48 -13.29 -2.56
N TRP A 112 -9.73 -14.11 -1.57
CA TRP A 112 -10.03 -15.52 -1.79
C TRP A 112 -10.90 -16.03 -0.66
N SER A 113 -11.59 -17.14 -0.92
CA SER A 113 -12.56 -17.72 -0.02
C SER A 113 -12.49 -19.23 -0.01
N THR A 114 -12.70 -19.80 1.17
CA THR A 114 -12.95 -21.23 1.36
C THR A 114 -14.06 -21.43 2.39
N ARG A 115 -14.69 -22.61 2.37
CA ARG A 115 -15.67 -23.03 3.37
C ARG A 115 -15.06 -23.89 4.47
N ASP A 116 -13.81 -24.27 4.31
CA ASP A 116 -13.09 -25.22 5.14
C ASP A 116 -12.01 -24.48 5.93
N ASP A 117 -11.94 -24.77 7.23
CA ASP A 117 -10.99 -24.21 8.20
C ASP A 117 -9.52 -24.40 7.79
N SER A 118 -9.27 -25.37 6.91
CA SER A 118 -7.97 -25.61 6.30
C SER A 118 -7.43 -24.40 5.54
N ASN A 119 -8.26 -23.41 5.17
CA ASN A 119 -7.74 -22.24 4.44
C ASN A 119 -8.42 -20.86 4.71
N PRO A 120 -9.35 -20.57 5.63
CA PRO A 120 -10.35 -19.43 5.64
C PRO A 120 -10.22 -18.20 4.70
N ALA A 121 -11.32 -17.71 4.11
CA ALA A 121 -11.41 -16.53 3.23
C ALA A 121 -10.68 -15.27 3.73
N ARG A 122 -9.81 -14.67 2.88
CA ARG A 122 -8.92 -13.55 3.27
C ARG A 122 -8.91 -12.45 2.22
N ALA A 123 -8.88 -11.20 2.68
CA ALA A 123 -8.69 -10.02 1.86
C ALA A 123 -7.53 -9.19 2.42
N TRP A 124 -6.79 -8.51 1.55
CA TRP A 124 -5.70 -7.62 1.96
C TRP A 124 -5.71 -6.33 1.16
N ILE A 125 -5.13 -5.29 1.72
CA ILE A 125 -5.06 -3.96 1.12
C ILE A 125 -3.59 -3.59 1.04
N ARG A 126 -3.07 -3.33 -0.15
CA ARG A 126 -1.84 -2.57 -0.39
C ARG A 126 -2.24 -1.12 -0.65
N ALA A 127 -1.51 -0.11 -0.20
CA ALA A 127 -1.65 1.25 -0.72
C ALA A 127 -0.47 1.53 -1.67
N VAL A 128 -0.73 2.14 -2.82
CA VAL A 128 0.25 2.58 -3.83
C VAL A 128 0.07 4.06 -4.06
#